data_AF-K9J9N3-F1
#
_entry.id   AF-K9J9N3-F1
#
_cell.length_a   1.000
_cell.length_b   1.000
_cell.length_c   1.000
_cell.angle_alpha   90.00
_cell.angle_beta   90.00
_cell.angle_gamma   90.00
#
_symmetry.space_group_name_H-M   'P 1'
#
loop_
_entity.id
_entity.type
_entity.pdbx_description
1 polymer ?
#
loop_
_entity_poly.entity_id
_entity_poly.type
_entity_poly.pdbx_seq_one_letter_code
_entity_poly.pdbx_strand_id
1 'polypeptide(L)'
;MFMCRSFQRLIRSNLFKPASSRTFTSAASTSAPSPPRSWTPTPFVTETVGGGWHTYDIFSRLLKERIVCLNGEVDDTLSAAIVAQLLFLEADNPEKPIHLYINSPGGSVTA
;
A
#
# COMPACT_ATOMS: atom_id res chain seq x y z
N MET A 1 -9.95 23.12 87.96
CA MET A 1 -8.74 23.98 87.89
C MET A 1 -7.60 23.06 87.48
N PHE A 2 -7.02 22.99 86.28
CA PHE A 2 -6.94 23.74 85.01
C PHE A 2 -6.81 22.66 83.89
N MET A 3 -7.58 22.66 82.79
CA MET A 3 -7.33 23.33 81.50
C MET A 3 -5.89 23.25 80.97
N CYS A 4 -5.63 22.53 79.87
CA CYS A 4 -5.38 23.13 78.55
C CYS A 4 -4.99 22.05 77.50
N ARG A 5 -5.68 22.07 76.36
CA ARG A 5 -5.40 21.26 75.17
C ARG A 5 -4.29 21.91 74.34
N SER A 6 -3.43 21.08 73.76
CA SER A 6 -2.44 21.46 72.75
C SER A 6 -2.18 20.20 71.89
N PHE A 7 -1.92 20.22 70.60
CA PHE A 7 -1.13 21.20 69.85
C PHE A 7 -1.47 21.12 68.35
N GLN A 8 -1.48 22.29 67.70
CA GLN A 8 -1.66 22.58 66.26
C GLN A 8 -0.58 21.91 65.38
N ARG A 9 -0.91 21.35 64.20
CA ARG A 9 -1.23 21.98 62.89
C ARG A 9 0.03 22.34 62.07
N LEU A 10 0.37 21.39 61.20
CA LEU A 10 0.79 21.51 59.79
C LEU A 10 1.64 22.75 59.40
N ILE A 11 2.94 22.50 59.27
CA ILE A 11 3.93 23.45 58.71
C ILE A 11 3.81 23.46 57.19
N ARG A 12 3.61 24.66 56.62
CA ARG A 12 3.73 24.98 55.20
C ARG A 12 5.20 25.03 54.81
N SER A 13 5.57 24.38 53.70
CA SER A 13 6.83 24.64 53.00
C SER A 13 6.55 25.15 51.59
N ASN A 14 6.73 26.46 51.39
CA ASN A 14 6.90 27.05 50.07
C ASN A 14 8.24 26.59 49.51
N LEU A 15 8.22 25.84 48.40
CA LEU A 15 9.43 25.55 47.63
C LEU A 15 9.39 26.36 46.32
N PHE A 16 10.40 27.21 46.20
CA PHE A 16 10.76 28.03 45.05
C PHE A 16 10.65 27.27 43.71
N LYS A 17 10.05 27.90 42.69
CA LYS A 17 10.16 27.50 41.27
C LYS A 17 11.21 28.38 40.56
N PRO A 18 12.32 27.82 40.03
CA PRO A 18 13.18 28.51 39.09
C PRO A 18 12.76 28.25 37.63
N ALA A 19 13.20 29.17 36.77
CA ALA A 19 12.79 29.36 35.39
C ALA A 19 13.37 28.37 34.37
N SER A 20 12.58 28.16 33.30
CA SER A 20 12.93 27.85 31.90
C SER A 20 14.33 27.28 31.58
N SER A 21 14.38 25.98 31.28
CA SER A 21 15.37 25.38 30.38
C SER A 21 14.62 24.66 29.25
N ARG A 22 14.73 25.22 28.04
CA ARG A 22 14.24 24.59 26.80
C ARG A 22 15.30 23.58 26.37
N THR A 23 15.00 22.29 26.47
CA THR A 23 15.87 21.22 25.96
C THR A 23 15.33 20.73 24.62
N PHE A 24 16.25 20.63 23.67
CA PHE A 24 16.02 20.41 22.25
C PHE A 24 15.42 19.03 21.94
N THR A 25 14.57 19.04 20.91
CA THR A 25 13.93 17.91 20.24
C THR A 25 14.94 16.84 19.82
N SER A 26 14.66 15.56 20.14
CA SER A 26 15.25 14.41 19.46
C SER A 26 14.14 13.53 18.91
N ALA A 27 14.28 13.20 17.63
CA ALA A 27 13.27 12.66 16.74
C ALA A 27 13.03 11.15 16.88
N ALA A 28 11.87 10.75 16.34
CA ALA A 28 11.56 9.49 15.67
C ALA A 28 11.22 8.23 16.51
N SER A 29 9.94 7.85 16.49
CA SER A 29 9.47 6.68 15.73
C SER A 29 7.94 6.55 15.80
N THR A 30 7.23 7.46 15.13
CA THR A 30 5.83 7.17 14.78
C THR A 30 5.89 6.18 13.62
N SER A 31 5.76 4.88 13.90
CA SER A 31 5.58 3.86 12.86
C SER A 31 4.28 4.20 12.13
N ALA A 32 4.40 4.85 10.97
CA ALA A 32 3.25 5.25 10.18
C ALA A 32 2.39 4.00 9.88
N PRO A 33 1.06 4.06 10.06
CA PRO A 33 0.19 3.01 9.58
C PRO A 33 0.32 2.95 8.06
N SER A 34 0.81 1.83 7.53
CA SER A 34 0.84 1.59 6.09
C SER A 34 -0.57 1.82 5.54
N PRO A 35 -0.73 2.55 4.42
CA PRO A 35 -2.04 2.78 3.85
C PRO A 35 -2.73 1.43 3.60
N PRO A 36 -4.04 1.31 3.87
CA PRO A 36 -4.77 0.09 3.59
C PRO A 36 -4.58 -0.21 2.11
N ARG A 37 -3.95 -1.35 1.80
CA ARG A 37 -3.84 -1.85 0.43
C ARG A 37 -5.26 -2.00 -0.06
N SER A 38 -5.72 -1.07 -0.89
CA SER A 38 -7.08 -1.07 -1.41
C SER A 38 -7.27 -2.38 -2.15
N TRP A 39 -8.08 -3.28 -1.57
CA TRP A 39 -8.62 -4.41 -2.30
C TRP A 39 -9.67 -3.83 -3.26
N THR A 40 -9.20 -3.20 -4.33
CA THR A 40 -10.08 -2.80 -5.43
C THR A 40 -10.39 -4.09 -6.17
N PRO A 41 -11.62 -4.61 -6.07
CA PRO A 41 -11.98 -5.83 -6.80
C PRO A 41 -11.80 -5.58 -8.30
N THR A 42 -11.14 -6.51 -8.98
CA THR A 42 -11.01 -6.46 -10.44
C THR A 42 -12.41 -6.54 -11.05
N PRO A 43 -12.79 -5.59 -11.92
CA PRO A 43 -14.10 -5.62 -12.55
C PRO A 43 -14.22 -6.81 -13.51
N PHE A 44 -15.43 -7.36 -13.59
CA PHE A 44 -15.77 -8.43 -14.51
C PHE A 44 -16.59 -7.89 -15.68
N VAL A 45 -16.36 -8.47 -16.85
CA VAL A 45 -17.06 -8.16 -18.10
C VAL A 45 -17.77 -9.41 -18.56
N THR A 46 -19.07 -9.30 -18.84
CA THR A 46 -19.88 -10.40 -19.35
C THR A 46 -20.19 -10.16 -20.82
N GLU A 47 -19.94 -11.17 -21.65
CA GLU A 47 -20.24 -11.15 -23.08
C GLU A 47 -21.19 -12.26 -23.47
N THR A 48 -22.02 -11.99 -24.48
CA THR A 48 -22.90 -12.97 -25.09
C THR A 48 -22.28 -13.49 -26.39
N VAL A 49 -21.78 -14.72 -26.36
CA VAL A 49 -21.23 -15.38 -27.56
C VAL A 49 -22.06 -16.63 -27.83
N GLY A 50 -22.67 -16.73 -29.02
CA GLY A 50 -23.40 -17.93 -29.46
C GLY A 50 -24.64 -18.28 -28.64
N GLY A 51 -25.25 -17.32 -27.94
CA GLY A 51 -26.43 -17.55 -27.10
C GLY A 51 -26.12 -17.99 -25.66
N GLY A 52 -24.84 -18.11 -25.29
CA GLY A 52 -24.39 -18.29 -23.91
C GLY A 52 -23.82 -17.01 -23.30
N TRP A 53 -23.63 -17.02 -21.98
CA TRP A 53 -22.91 -15.97 -21.24
C TRP A 53 -21.50 -16.44 -20.93
N HIS A 54 -20.48 -15.63 -21.23
CA HIS A 54 -19.11 -15.85 -20.79
C HIS A 54 -18.67 -14.64 -19.97
N THR A 55 -18.17 -14.88 -18.77
CA THR A 55 -17.68 -13.82 -17.87
C THR A 55 -16.16 -13.90 -17.81
N TYR A 56 -15.51 -12.79 -18.13
CA TYR A 56 -14.07 -12.63 -18.06
C TYR A 56 -13.75 -11.51 -17.07
N ASP A 57 -12.57 -11.55 -16.45
CA ASP A 57 -12.03 -10.35 -15.82
C ASP A 57 -11.58 -9.36 -16.89
N ILE A 58 -11.44 -8.09 -16.50
CA ILE A 58 -11.03 -7.05 -17.45
C ILE A 58 -9.68 -7.35 -18.09
N PHE A 59 -8.73 -7.96 -17.36
CA PHE A 59 -7.41 -8.26 -17.88
C PHE A 59 -7.41 -9.39 -18.91
N SER A 60 -8.19 -10.46 -18.72
CA SER A 60 -8.35 -11.49 -19.75
C SER A 60 -9.03 -10.93 -20.99
N ARG A 61 -9.97 -9.98 -20.81
CA ARG A 61 -10.59 -9.33 -21.96
C ARG A 61 -9.57 -8.51 -22.77
N LEU A 62 -8.74 -7.72 -22.10
CA LEU A 62 -7.67 -6.94 -22.71
C LEU A 62 -6.63 -7.84 -23.41
N LEU A 63 -6.27 -8.97 -22.79
CA LEU A 63 -5.33 -9.91 -23.40
C LEU A 63 -5.86 -10.46 -24.73
N LYS A 64 -7.16 -10.74 -24.84
CA LYS A 64 -7.80 -11.15 -26.10
C LYS A 64 -7.73 -10.06 -27.19
N GLU A 65 -7.70 -8.80 -26.79
CA GLU A 65 -7.48 -7.65 -27.66
C GLU A 65 -5.99 -7.35 -27.90
N ARG A 66 -5.10 -8.24 -27.43
CA ARG A 66 -3.62 -8.14 -27.53
C ARG A 66 -3.04 -6.96 -26.76
N ILE A 67 -3.70 -6.59 -25.66
CA ILE A 67 -3.28 -5.54 -24.74
C ILE A 67 -2.73 -6.18 -23.46
N VAL A 68 -1.47 -5.91 -23.16
CA VAL A 68 -0.76 -6.38 -21.95
C VAL A 68 -0.47 -5.18 -21.06
N CYS A 69 -0.77 -5.29 -19.76
CA CYS A 69 -0.58 -4.22 -18.78
C CYS A 69 0.48 -4.60 -17.75
N LEU A 70 1.53 -3.79 -17.64
CA LEU A 70 2.57 -3.90 -16.63
C LEU A 70 2.34 -2.81 -15.59
N ASN A 71 1.84 -3.19 -14.41
CA ASN A 71 1.56 -2.27 -13.32
C ASN A 71 2.32 -2.68 -12.05
N GLY A 72 2.90 -1.71 -11.35
CA GLY A 72 3.60 -1.94 -10.09
C GLY A 72 5.07 -2.33 -10.27
N GLU A 73 5.73 -2.72 -9.18
CA GLU A 73 7.15 -3.08 -9.18
C GLU A 73 7.42 -4.35 -10.01
N VAL A 74 8.53 -4.37 -10.75
CA VAL A 74 8.94 -5.54 -11.54
C VAL A 74 9.71 -6.51 -10.64
N ASP A 75 9.07 -7.64 -10.35
CA ASP A 75 9.66 -8.80 -9.71
C ASP A 75 9.75 -9.99 -10.68
N ASP A 76 10.43 -11.06 -10.28
CA ASP A 76 10.64 -12.25 -11.13
C ASP A 76 9.31 -12.91 -11.52
N THR A 77 8.30 -12.86 -10.63
CA THR A 77 6.99 -13.47 -10.86
C THR A 77 6.20 -12.69 -11.91
N LEU A 78 6.14 -11.36 -11.80
CA LEU A 78 5.49 -10.49 -12.77
C LEU A 78 6.22 -10.54 -14.10
N SER A 79 7.56 -10.54 -14.09
CA SER A 79 8.38 -10.70 -15.29
C SER A 79 8.03 -12.00 -16.03
N ALA A 80 8.00 -13.14 -15.32
CA ALA A 80 7.63 -14.43 -15.91
C ALA A 80 6.19 -14.42 -16.47
N ALA A 81 5.24 -13.78 -15.78
CA ALA A 81 3.86 -13.66 -16.26
C ALA A 81 3.74 -12.83 -17.54
N ILE A 82 4.46 -11.71 -17.64
CA ILE A 82 4.48 -10.86 -18.85
C ILE A 82 5.11 -11.62 -20.01
N VAL A 83 6.24 -12.33 -19.80
CA VAL A 83 6.88 -13.14 -20.84
C VAL A 83 5.93 -14.22 -21.36
N ALA A 84 5.23 -14.92 -20.46
CA ALA A 84 4.23 -15.93 -20.86
C ALA A 84 3.09 -15.33 -21.70
N GLN A 85 2.58 -14.16 -21.33
CA GLN A 85 1.54 -13.46 -22.08
C GLN A 85 2.00 -13.03 -23.48
N LEU A 86 3.23 -12.53 -23.60
CA LEU A 86 3.80 -12.14 -24.90
C LEU A 86 3.95 -13.36 -25.83
N LEU A 87 4.51 -14.46 -25.34
CA LEU A 87 4.66 -15.69 -26.11
C LEU A 87 3.31 -16.29 -26.53
N PHE A 88 2.30 -16.19 -25.67
CA PHE A 88 0.95 -16.62 -25.99
C PHE A 88 0.35 -15.82 -27.16
N LEU A 89 0.49 -14.49 -27.15
CA LEU A 89 -0.04 -13.62 -28.21
C LEU A 89 0.71 -13.77 -29.55
N GLU A 90 2.02 -14.00 -29.48
CA GLU A 90 2.88 -14.29 -30.63
C GLU A 90 2.46 -15.60 -31.31
N ALA A 91 2.22 -16.66 -30.52
CA ALA A 91 1.79 -17.96 -31.03
C ALA A 91 0.39 -17.93 -31.68
N ASP A 92 -0.51 -17.08 -31.18
CA ASP A 92 -1.87 -16.94 -31.75
C ASP A 92 -1.83 -16.25 -33.12
N ASN A 93 -1.08 -15.16 -33.26
CA ASN A 93 -0.88 -14.51 -34.55
C ASN A 93 0.39 -13.63 -34.53
N PRO A 94 1.49 -14.03 -35.20
CA PRO A 94 2.76 -13.30 -35.13
C PRO A 94 2.80 -12.01 -35.96
N GLU A 95 1.87 -11.82 -36.90
CA GLU A 95 1.87 -10.64 -37.78
C GLU A 95 1.21 -9.42 -37.13
N LYS A 96 0.35 -9.65 -36.13
CA LYS A 96 -0.40 -8.57 -35.46
C LYS A 96 0.43 -7.92 -34.35
N PRO A 97 0.41 -6.58 -34.23
CA PRO A 97 1.11 -5.90 -33.15
C PRO A 97 0.56 -6.28 -31.78
N ILE A 98 1.41 -6.16 -30.75
CA ILE A 98 1.07 -6.32 -29.34
C ILE A 98 1.21 -4.95 -28.67
N HIS A 99 0.23 -4.55 -27.88
CA HIS A 99 0.23 -3.28 -27.16
C HIS A 99 0.60 -3.51 -25.70
N LEU A 100 1.77 -3.00 -25.29
CA LEU A 100 2.23 -3.05 -23.91
C LEU A 100 2.05 -1.68 -23.23
N TYR A 101 1.18 -1.61 -22.23
CA TYR A 101 1.01 -0.43 -21.38
C TYR A 101 1.83 -0.59 -20.11
N ILE A 102 2.68 0.40 -19.81
CA ILE A 102 3.63 0.34 -18.70
C ILE A 102 3.29 1.45 -17.69
N ASN A 103 3.01 1.04 -16.45
CA ASN A 103 2.84 1.90 -15.29
C ASN A 103 3.59 1.28 -14.10
N SER A 104 4.91 1.40 -14.12
CA SER A 104 5.79 0.79 -13.14
C SER A 104 6.85 1.77 -12.64
N PRO A 105 7.17 1.77 -11.33
CA PRO A 105 8.33 2.48 -10.79
C PRO A 105 9.67 1.79 -11.13
N GLY A 106 9.67 0.66 -11.85
CA GLY A 106 10.84 -0.15 -12.14
C GLY A 106 10.91 -1.41 -11.27
N GLY A 107 12.09 -2.00 -11.13
CA GLY A 107 12.31 -3.21 -10.33
C GLY A 107 13.77 -3.62 -10.25
N SER A 108 14.00 -4.84 -9.75
CA SER A 108 15.36 -5.38 -9.59
C SER A 108 15.91 -5.85 -10.93
N VAL A 109 17.09 -5.35 -11.32
CA VAL A 109 17.80 -5.83 -12.50
C VAL A 109 18.56 -7.09 -12.09
N THR A 110 18.05 -8.25 -12.49
CA THR A 110 18.81 -9.51 -12.44
C THR A 110 19.89 -9.47 -13.52
N ALA A 111 21.05 -8.89 -13.18
CA ALA A 111 22.23 -8.83 -14.05
C ALA A 111 23.07 -10.11 -13.95
#